data_AF-A0A820SL80-F1
#
_entry.id   AF-A0A820SL80-F1
#
_cell.length_a   1.000
_cell.length_b   1.000
_cell.length_c   1.000
_cell.angle_alpha   90.00
_cell.angle_beta   90.00
_cell.angle_gamma   90.00
#
_symmetry.space_group_name_H-M   'P 1'
#
loop_
_entity.id
_entity.type
_entity.pdbx_description
1 polymer ?
#
loop_
_entity_poly.entity_id
_entity_poly.type
_entity_poly.pdbx_seq_one_letter_code
_entity_poly.pdbx_strand_id
1 'polypeptide(L)'
;PNIHVKWFHEGEPISNDEHYEIRSKGAIHTLIIPKAAWNDGGEYKCVADSGAKTSASLAVKATPVTFTKLLEECVRNFGESVEFTCETSKPCRVEWFVGDKRLSPSQIDI
;
A
#
# COMPACT_ATOMS: atom_id res chain seq x y z
N PRO A 1 30.42 -7.98 24.68
CA PRO A 1 30.03 -8.77 23.49
C PRO A 1 28.99 -8.01 22.64
N ASN A 2 29.36 -7.63 21.42
CA ASN A 2 28.38 -7.20 20.42
C ASN A 2 27.82 -8.47 19.78
N ILE A 3 26.57 -8.81 20.08
CA ILE A 3 25.90 -9.96 19.47
C ILE A 3 25.38 -9.48 18.13
N HIS A 4 25.83 -10.11 17.04
CA HIS A 4 25.27 -9.85 15.73
C HIS A 4 24.05 -10.76 15.52
N VAL A 5 23.10 -10.27 14.73
CA VAL A 5 21.90 -11.01 14.35
C VAL A 5 21.78 -11.04 12.83
N LYS A 6 21.23 -12.13 12.30
CA LYS A 6 20.88 -12.29 10.90
C LYS A 6 19.36 -12.30 10.75
N TRP A 7 18.89 -11.59 9.75
CA TRP A 7 17.47 -11.51 9.41
C TRP A 7 17.16 -12.38 8.20
N PHE A 8 15.97 -12.97 8.18
CA PHE A 8 15.47 -13.80 7.09
C PHE A 8 14.01 -13.47 6.81
N HIS A 9 13.60 -13.57 5.55
CA HIS A 9 12.20 -13.47 5.08
C HIS A 9 11.88 -14.72 4.25
N GLU A 10 10.86 -15.48 4.65
CA GLU A 10 10.51 -16.77 4.01
C GLU A 10 11.69 -17.76 3.88
N GLY A 11 12.65 -17.65 4.80
CA GLY A 11 13.87 -18.49 4.82
C GLY A 11 15.06 -17.92 4.06
N GLU A 12 14.88 -16.88 3.25
CA GLU A 12 15.96 -16.21 2.51
C GLU A 12 16.64 -15.14 3.38
N PRO A 13 17.99 -15.04 3.36
CA PRO A 13 18.71 -14.06 4.16
C PRO A 13 18.49 -12.63 3.65
N ILE A 14 18.29 -11.71 4.57
CA ILE A 14 18.10 -10.27 4.30
C ILE A 14 19.43 -9.53 4.52
N SER A 15 19.80 -8.67 3.59
CA SER A 15 20.89 -7.71 3.70
C SER A 15 20.39 -6.27 3.58
N ASN A 16 21.20 -5.30 4.01
CA ASN A 16 20.91 -3.89 3.75
C ASN A 16 20.96 -3.61 2.24
N ASP A 17 19.89 -3.01 1.71
CA ASP A 17 19.78 -2.55 0.32
C ASP A 17 18.74 -1.41 0.20
N GLU A 18 18.22 -1.15 -1.00
CA GLU A 18 17.21 -0.11 -1.22
C GLU A 18 15.83 -0.45 -0.61
N HIS A 19 15.56 -1.73 -0.36
CA HIS A 19 14.28 -2.24 0.13
C HIS A 19 14.30 -2.53 1.64
N TYR A 20 15.44 -2.97 2.15
CA TYR A 20 15.64 -3.33 3.56
C TYR A 20 16.72 -2.48 4.23
N GLU A 21 16.39 -1.97 5.42
CA GLU A 21 17.36 -1.32 6.31
C GLU A 21 17.47 -2.06 7.64
N ILE A 22 18.67 -2.56 7.96
CA ILE A 22 18.99 -3.27 9.20
C ILE A 22 19.81 -2.34 10.10
N ARG A 23 19.27 -2.03 11.28
CA ARG A 23 19.91 -1.21 12.32
C ARG A 23 20.18 -2.05 13.58
N SER A 24 21.29 -1.75 14.26
CA SER A 24 21.62 -2.33 15.55
C SER A 24 22.14 -1.24 16.49
N LYS A 25 21.53 -1.11 17.68
CA LYS A 25 21.91 -0.16 18.72
C LYS A 25 21.93 -0.87 20.09
N GLY A 26 23.12 -1.26 20.53
CA GLY A 26 23.27 -2.06 21.75
C GLY A 26 22.56 -3.40 21.60
N ALA A 27 21.61 -3.68 22.51
CA ALA A 27 20.79 -4.90 22.48
C ALA A 27 19.52 -4.78 21.62
N ILE A 28 19.32 -3.65 20.93
CA ILE A 28 18.15 -3.41 20.08
C ILE A 28 18.55 -3.66 18.62
N HIS A 29 17.87 -4.59 17.96
CA HIS A 29 18.04 -4.89 16.55
C HIS A 29 16.74 -4.61 15.81
N THR A 30 16.81 -3.92 14.68
CA THR A 30 15.65 -3.44 13.94
C THR A 30 15.82 -3.72 12.46
N LEU A 31 14.79 -4.31 11.84
CA LEU A 31 14.62 -4.40 10.41
C LEU A 31 13.54 -3.40 9.99
N ILE A 32 13.82 -2.59 8.98
CA ILE A 32 12.94 -1.55 8.45
C ILE A 32 12.67 -1.86 6.98
N ILE A 33 11.40 -1.81 6.60
CA ILE A 33 10.92 -1.91 5.20
C ILE A 33 10.26 -0.57 4.87
N PRO A 34 10.97 0.39 4.22
CA PRO A 34 10.46 1.75 4.05
C PRO A 34 9.17 1.83 3.23
N LYS A 35 8.99 0.92 2.27
CA LYS A 35 7.82 0.83 1.39
C LYS A 35 7.33 -0.60 1.31
N ALA A 36 6.50 -1.00 2.28
CA ALA A 36 5.91 -2.33 2.30
C ALA A 36 5.03 -2.58 1.05
N ALA A 37 5.27 -3.72 0.39
CA ALA A 37 4.56 -4.23 -0.76
C ALA A 37 3.95 -5.61 -0.46
N TRP A 38 3.05 -6.09 -1.31
CA TRP A 38 2.39 -7.39 -1.12
C TRP A 38 3.37 -8.56 -0.95
N ASN A 39 4.50 -8.51 -1.67
CA ASN A 39 5.52 -9.54 -1.62
C ASN A 39 6.32 -9.54 -0.32
N ASP A 40 6.20 -8.51 0.51
CA ASP A 40 6.81 -8.47 1.85
C ASP A 40 5.98 -9.22 2.90
N GLY A 41 4.78 -9.70 2.54
CA GLY A 41 4.05 -10.62 3.41
C GLY A 41 4.86 -11.89 3.66
N GLY A 42 4.74 -12.47 4.86
CA GLY A 42 5.40 -13.74 5.19
C GLY A 42 6.03 -13.80 6.57
N GLU A 43 6.69 -14.91 6.89
CA GLU A 43 7.49 -15.10 8.10
C GLU A 43 8.83 -14.35 8.00
N TYR A 44 9.09 -13.50 9.00
CA TYR A 44 10.39 -12.94 9.28
C TYR A 44 11.03 -13.66 10.47
N LYS A 45 12.33 -13.92 10.38
CA LYS A 45 13.11 -14.60 11.42
C LYS A 45 14.37 -13.81 11.74
N CYS A 46 14.65 -13.67 13.03
CA CYS A 46 15.89 -13.07 13.53
C CYS A 46 16.67 -14.14 14.30
N VAL A 47 17.93 -14.34 13.95
CA VAL A 47 18.81 -15.36 14.51
C VAL A 47 20.07 -14.69 15.05
N ALA A 48 20.32 -14.80 16.34
CA ALA A 48 21.56 -14.35 16.98
C ALA A 48 22.69 -15.36 16.77
N ASP A 49 23.93 -14.88 16.76
CA ASP A 49 25.12 -15.75 16.65
C ASP A 49 25.23 -16.79 17.81
N SER A 50 24.56 -16.53 18.94
CA SER A 50 24.47 -17.49 20.06
C SER A 50 23.54 -18.68 19.77
N GLY A 51 22.81 -18.66 18.66
CA GLY A 51 21.80 -19.66 18.29
C GLY A 51 20.38 -19.32 18.77
N ALA A 52 20.19 -18.25 19.54
CA ALA A 52 18.86 -17.78 19.92
C ALA A 52 18.11 -17.26 18.67
N LYS A 53 16.82 -17.56 18.57
CA LYS A 53 15.99 -17.19 17.42
C LYS A 53 14.59 -16.74 17.81
N THR A 54 14.00 -15.87 17.00
CA THR A 54 12.59 -15.45 17.10
C THR A 54 12.00 -15.30 15.70
N SER A 55 10.70 -15.50 15.54
CA SER A 55 9.99 -15.23 14.29
C SER A 55 8.64 -14.56 14.50
N ALA A 56 8.15 -13.89 13.46
CA ALA A 56 6.83 -13.26 13.40
C ALA A 56 6.37 -13.18 11.93
N SER A 57 5.05 -13.22 11.70
CA SER A 57 4.48 -13.09 10.36
C SER A 57 4.00 -11.66 10.09
N LEU A 58 4.39 -11.10 8.94
CA LEU A 58 3.89 -9.84 8.41
C LEU A 58 2.73 -10.10 7.45
N ALA A 59 1.61 -9.42 7.68
CA ALA A 59 0.48 -9.37 6.76
C ALA A 59 0.34 -7.95 6.20
N VAL A 60 0.62 -7.78 4.92
CA VAL A 60 0.44 -6.50 4.23
C VAL A 60 -1.02 -6.38 3.80
N LYS A 61 -1.66 -5.25 4.13
CA LYS A 61 -3.06 -4.97 3.79
C LYS A 61 -3.14 -3.91 2.72
N ALA A 62 -4.08 -4.07 1.78
CA ALA A 62 -4.42 -3.03 0.84
C ALA A 62 -4.93 -1.81 1.62
N THR A 63 -4.41 -0.64 1.32
CA THR A 63 -5.14 0.60 1.63
C THR A 63 -6.45 0.60 0.82
N PRO A 64 -7.62 0.81 1.43
CA PRO A 64 -8.84 1.02 0.67
C PRO A 64 -8.69 2.23 -0.26
N VAL A 65 -9.31 2.19 -1.43
CA VAL A 65 -9.48 3.39 -2.24
C VAL A 65 -10.49 4.29 -1.55
N THR A 66 -10.16 5.57 -1.42
CA THR A 66 -11.04 6.59 -0.84
C THR A 66 -11.13 7.75 -1.82
N PHE A 67 -12.23 8.51 -1.78
CA PHE A 67 -12.31 9.76 -2.52
C PHE A 67 -11.58 10.85 -1.76
N THR A 68 -10.60 11.48 -2.40
CA THR A 68 -9.87 12.65 -1.89
C THR A 68 -10.54 13.95 -2.29
N LYS A 69 -11.29 13.94 -3.41
CA LYS A 69 -12.21 14.99 -3.82
C LYS A 69 -13.57 14.37 -4.13
N LEU A 70 -14.59 14.86 -3.44
CA LEU A 70 -15.98 14.42 -3.61
C LEU A 70 -16.66 15.16 -4.75
N LEU A 71 -17.81 14.65 -5.18
CA LEU A 71 -18.68 15.36 -6.11
C LEU A 71 -19.30 16.58 -5.44
N GLU A 72 -19.32 17.68 -6.17
CA GLU A 72 -19.92 18.94 -5.75
C GLU A 72 -21.25 19.14 -6.50
N GLU A 73 -22.19 19.82 -5.83
CA GLU A 73 -23.45 20.19 -6.46
C GLU A 73 -23.20 21.16 -7.62
N CYS A 74 -23.82 20.90 -8.77
CA CYS A 74 -23.70 21.75 -9.95
C CYS A 74 -25.09 22.20 -10.40
N VAL A 75 -25.29 23.52 -10.48
CA VAL A 75 -26.50 24.14 -11.05
C VAL A 75 -26.09 24.81 -12.35
N ARG A 76 -26.72 24.41 -13.45
CA ARG A 76 -26.48 24.96 -14.79
C ARG A 76 -27.79 25.31 -15.47
N ASN A 77 -27.73 26.24 -16.42
CA ASN A 77 -28.88 26.61 -17.22
C ASN A 77 -29.17 25.54 -18.28
N PHE A 78 -30.39 25.56 -18.80
CA PHE A 78 -30.76 24.71 -19.93
C PHE A 78 -29.84 24.94 -21.13
N GLY A 79 -29.32 23.87 -21.72
CA GLY A 79 -28.43 23.90 -22.87
C GLY A 79 -26.95 24.08 -22.54
N GLU A 80 -26.59 24.31 -21.27
CA GLU A 80 -25.18 24.34 -20.85
C GLU A 80 -24.61 22.93 -20.65
N SER A 81 -23.32 22.79 -20.95
CA SER A 81 -22.58 21.57 -20.62
C SER A 81 -22.34 21.46 -19.10
N VAL A 82 -22.33 20.23 -18.60
CA VAL A 82 -22.07 19.92 -17.19
C VAL A 82 -20.90 18.96 -17.11
N GLU A 83 -19.98 19.21 -16.18
CA GLU A 83 -18.87 18.34 -15.85
C GLU A 83 -18.94 17.98 -14.37
N PHE A 84 -18.76 16.69 -14.07
CA PHE A 84 -18.59 16.19 -12.71
C PHE A 84 -17.22 15.55 -12.58
N THR A 85 -16.50 15.92 -11.52
CA THR A 85 -15.13 15.46 -11.28
C THR A 85 -15.01 15.00 -9.83
N CYS A 86 -14.37 13.86 -9.63
CA CYS A 86 -13.94 13.37 -8.32
C CYS A 86 -12.51 12.85 -8.40
N GLU A 87 -11.84 12.74 -7.26
CA GLU A 87 -10.47 12.26 -7.18
C GLU A 87 -10.39 11.12 -6.16
N THR A 88 -9.55 10.13 -6.44
CA THR A 88 -9.35 8.95 -5.60
C THR A 88 -7.92 8.90 -5.08
N SER A 89 -7.72 8.25 -3.93
CA SER A 89 -6.41 8.13 -3.26
C SER A 89 -5.36 7.36 -4.07
N LYS A 90 -5.77 6.63 -5.11
CA LYS A 90 -4.91 5.92 -6.06
C LYS A 90 -5.70 5.57 -7.33
N PRO A 91 -5.04 5.36 -8.48
CA PRO A 91 -5.70 4.98 -9.72
C PRO A 91 -6.61 3.75 -9.54
N CYS A 92 -7.88 3.88 -9.90
CA CYS A 92 -8.86 2.80 -9.83
C CYS A 92 -9.93 2.97 -10.91
N ARG A 93 -10.73 1.91 -11.11
CA ARG A 93 -11.96 2.02 -11.90
C ARG A 93 -13.01 2.73 -11.06
N VAL A 94 -13.65 3.74 -11.63
CA VAL A 94 -14.82 4.42 -11.06
C VAL A 94 -16.05 4.11 -11.90
N GLU A 95 -17.21 4.16 -11.28
CA GLU A 95 -18.50 3.96 -11.94
C GLU A 95 -19.39 5.16 -11.60
N TRP A 96 -20.05 5.70 -12.61
CA TRP A 96 -20.91 6.88 -12.50
C TRP A 96 -22.37 6.46 -12.49
N PHE A 97 -23.18 7.13 -11.69
CA PHE A 97 -24.60 6.81 -11.51
C PHE A 97 -25.45 8.10 -11.53
N VAL A 98 -26.67 8.00 -12.06
CA VAL A 98 -27.73 9.01 -11.89
C VAL A 98 -28.89 8.32 -11.20
N GLY A 99 -29.17 8.71 -9.96
CA GLY A 99 -29.97 7.89 -9.05
C GLY A 99 -29.32 6.49 -8.91
N ASP A 100 -30.11 5.44 -9.10
CA ASP A 100 -29.64 4.05 -9.06
C ASP A 100 -29.17 3.51 -10.43
N LYS A 101 -29.25 4.32 -11.50
CA LYS A 101 -28.88 3.88 -12.85
C LYS A 101 -27.41 4.16 -13.13
N ARG A 102 -26.65 3.10 -13.39
CA ARG A 102 -25.28 3.20 -13.88
C ARG A 102 -25.23 3.88 -15.25
N LEU A 103 -24.38 4.88 -15.39
CA LEU A 103 -24.02 5.48 -16.66
C LEU A 103 -23.01 4.59 -17.39
N SER A 104 -23.33 4.25 -18.63
CA SER A 104 -22.35 3.76 -19.59
C SER A 104 -21.73 4.96 -20.29
N PRO A 105 -20.40 5.01 -20.48
CA PRO A 105 -19.81 5.93 -21.45
C PRO A 105 -20.53 5.69 -22.78
N SER A 106 -21.23 6.71 -23.31
CA SER A 106 -21.75 6.61 -24.66
C SER A 106 -20.55 6.57 -25.61
N GLN A 107 -20.52 5.61 -26.54
CA GLN A 107 -19.81 5.82 -27.80
C GLN A 107 -20.50 7.03 -28.43
N ILE A 108 -19.83 8.18 -28.39
CA ILE A 108 -20.31 9.37 -29.09
C ILE A 108 -20.15 9.03 -30.57
N ASP A 109 -21.24 8.69 -31.24
CA ASP A 109 -21.30 8.83 -32.69
C ASP A 109 -21.20 10.34 -32.98
N ILE A 110 -20.08 10.72 -33.58
CA ILE A 110 -19.78 12.07 -34.09
C ILE A 110 -20.52 12.25 -35.41
#